data_AF-A0A858SQ09-F1
#
_entry.id   AF-A0A858SQ09-F1
#
_cell.length_a   1.000
_cell.length_b   1.000
_cell.length_c   1.000
_cell.angle_alpha   90.00
_cell.angle_beta   90.00
_cell.angle_gamma   90.00
#
_symmetry.space_group_name_H-M   'P 1'
#
loop_
_entity.id
_entity.type
_entity.pdbx_description
1 polymer ?
#
loop_
_entity_poly.entity_id
_entity_poly.type
_entity_poly.pdbx_seq_one_letter_code
_entity_poly.pdbx_strand_id
1 'polypeptide(L)'
;MISGGKTAMGLVLTAPLAACAAPAAQSTGAPVAVSRDLSVAAQSFVGDAGVASYYVSTCFGRGVTWKSGTSTETSKQFFDQLEAQGHTPEAINAAVAGINRADVETATARHLSQRGVSPDNVPAICAAARDEIAEGTGAGRLMKAG
;
A
#
# COMPACT_ATOMS: atom_id res chain seq x y z
N MET A 1 42.54 73.68 -34.09
CA MET A 1 41.89 74.14 -35.34
C MET A 1 41.83 72.96 -36.30
N ILE A 2 40.67 72.78 -36.97
CA ILE A 2 40.43 71.92 -38.15
C ILE A 2 40.29 70.42 -37.80
N SER A 3 39.05 69.91 -37.70
CA SER A 3 38.32 69.14 -38.75
C SER A 3 38.66 67.64 -38.64
N GLY A 4 37.77 66.66 -38.69
CA GLY A 4 36.39 66.54 -39.17
C GLY A 4 36.21 65.10 -39.67
N GLY A 5 34.98 64.57 -39.69
CA GLY A 5 34.62 63.31 -40.37
C GLY A 5 34.42 62.11 -39.44
N LYS A 6 33.17 61.70 -39.16
CA LYS A 6 32.37 60.68 -39.89
C LYS A 6 33.08 59.31 -39.85
N THR A 7 32.50 58.20 -39.39
CA THR A 7 31.24 57.60 -39.85
C THR A 7 30.94 56.31 -39.06
N ALA A 8 29.66 55.92 -39.07
CA ALA A 8 29.11 54.55 -38.98
C ALA A 8 29.25 53.79 -37.64
N MET A 9 28.17 53.57 -36.87
CA MET A 9 26.94 52.81 -37.18
C MET A 9 27.22 51.30 -37.26
N GLY A 10 26.87 50.61 -36.17
CA GLY A 10 26.95 49.15 -36.02
C GLY A 10 26.08 48.71 -34.84
N LEU A 11 24.78 49.00 -34.92
CA LEU A 11 23.80 48.53 -33.94
C LEU A 11 23.50 47.06 -34.26
N VAL A 12 24.12 46.15 -33.51
CA VAL A 12 23.81 44.71 -33.57
C VAL A 12 22.48 44.50 -32.83
N LEU A 13 21.40 44.30 -33.59
CA LEU A 13 20.12 43.82 -33.10
C LEU A 13 20.28 42.36 -32.62
N THR A 14 20.44 42.16 -31.33
CA THR A 14 20.22 40.85 -30.69
C THR A 14 18.72 40.67 -30.47
N ALA A 15 18.08 39.91 -31.36
CA ALA A 15 16.72 39.45 -31.16
C ALA A 15 16.69 38.50 -29.94
N PRO A 16 15.88 38.77 -28.89
CA PRO A 16 15.63 37.77 -27.88
C PRO A 16 14.73 36.71 -28.50
N LEU A 17 15.29 35.53 -28.73
CA LEU A 17 14.52 34.31 -28.96
C LEU A 17 13.59 34.16 -27.76
N ALA A 18 12.29 34.36 -27.98
CA ALA A 18 11.25 33.96 -27.07
C ALA A 18 11.27 32.43 -26.95
N ALA A 19 12.17 31.92 -26.09
CA ALA A 19 12.08 30.57 -25.60
C ALA A 19 10.77 30.49 -24.82
N CYS A 20 9.78 29.84 -25.42
CA CYS A 20 8.57 29.41 -24.76
C CYS A 20 9.00 28.34 -23.74
N ALA A 21 9.51 28.79 -22.59
CA ALA A 21 9.76 27.94 -21.45
C ALA A 21 8.38 27.55 -20.91
N ALA A 22 7.88 26.40 -21.38
CA ALA A 22 6.79 25.72 -20.71
C ALA A 22 7.15 25.68 -19.21
N PRO A 23 6.25 26.08 -18.30
CA PRO A 23 6.51 25.92 -16.89
C PRO A 23 6.75 24.43 -16.66
N ALA A 24 7.97 24.06 -16.30
CA ALA A 24 8.21 22.76 -15.70
C ALA A 24 7.33 22.75 -14.46
N ALA A 25 6.22 22.02 -14.52
CA ALA A 25 5.40 21.72 -13.38
C ALA A 25 6.32 21.00 -12.39
N GLN A 26 6.91 21.77 -11.48
CA GLN A 26 7.59 21.23 -10.33
C GLN A 26 6.48 20.52 -9.57
N SER A 27 6.42 19.19 -9.72
CA SER A 27 5.63 18.32 -8.88
C SER A 27 6.29 18.34 -7.50
N THR A 28 6.16 19.47 -6.81
CA THR A 28 6.37 19.61 -5.37
C THR A 28 5.17 18.97 -4.68
N GLY A 29 4.97 17.67 -4.92
CA GLY A 29 4.00 16.89 -4.18
C GLY A 29 4.42 16.90 -2.72
N ALA A 30 3.74 17.72 -1.91
CA ALA A 30 3.92 17.68 -0.47
C ALA A 30 3.74 16.23 0.00
N PRO A 31 4.53 15.76 0.99
CA PRO A 31 4.39 14.41 1.51
C PRO A 31 2.93 14.20 1.93
N VAL A 32 2.30 13.13 1.43
CA VAL A 32 0.93 12.77 1.80
C VAL A 32 0.93 12.49 3.30
N ALA A 33 0.14 13.26 4.06
CA ALA A 33 0.07 13.10 5.50
C ALA A 33 -0.69 11.80 5.83
N VAL A 34 0.04 10.80 6.33
CA VAL A 34 -0.55 9.56 6.85
C VAL A 34 -0.76 9.71 8.36
N SER A 35 -2.01 9.60 8.82
CA SER A 35 -2.30 9.65 10.25
C SER A 35 -1.78 8.38 10.94
N ARG A 36 -1.48 8.49 12.23
CA ARG A 36 -1.05 7.34 13.04
C ARG A 36 -2.09 6.22 13.04
N ASP A 37 -3.36 6.59 13.16
CA ASP A 37 -4.47 5.62 13.20
C ASP A 37 -4.60 4.86 11.88
N LEU A 38 -4.44 5.56 10.74
CA LEU A 38 -4.44 4.93 9.42
C LEU A 38 -3.27 3.95 9.26
N SER A 39 -2.06 4.34 9.69
CA SER A 39 -0.90 3.44 9.69
C SER A 39 -1.13 2.19 10.53
N VAL A 40 -1.70 2.32 11.73
CA VAL A 40 -2.01 1.19 12.61
C VAL A 40 -3.08 0.29 12.00
N ALA A 41 -4.14 0.87 11.44
CA ALA A 41 -5.19 0.12 10.77
C ALA A 41 -4.66 -0.66 9.56
N ALA A 42 -3.84 -0.02 8.72
CA ALA A 42 -3.20 -0.66 7.57
C ALA A 42 -2.27 -1.81 7.99
N GLN A 43 -1.42 -1.60 9.01
CA GLN A 43 -0.52 -2.63 9.52
C GLN A 43 -1.28 -3.82 10.10
N SER A 44 -2.32 -3.58 10.89
CA SER A 44 -3.16 -4.63 11.46
C SER A 44 -3.83 -5.43 10.35
N PHE A 45 -4.47 -4.75 9.39
CA PHE A 45 -5.13 -5.42 8.28
C PHE A 45 -4.17 -6.27 7.44
N VAL A 46 -3.01 -5.72 7.08
CA VAL A 46 -2.03 -6.46 6.27
C VAL A 46 -1.46 -7.66 7.03
N GLY A 47 -1.23 -7.54 8.34
CA GLY A 47 -0.84 -8.67 9.19
C GLY A 47 -1.89 -9.77 9.23
N ASP A 48 -3.14 -9.39 9.50
CA ASP A 48 -4.29 -10.30 9.53
C ASP A 48 -4.51 -10.98 8.17
N ALA A 49 -4.41 -10.22 7.08
CA ALA A 49 -4.53 -10.72 5.71
C ALA A 49 -3.37 -11.66 5.34
N GLY A 50 -2.15 -11.42 5.86
CA GLY A 50 -1.01 -12.32 5.70
C GLY A 50 -1.27 -13.70 6.32
N VAL A 51 -1.74 -13.72 7.57
CA VAL A 51 -2.12 -14.95 8.28
C VAL A 51 -3.29 -15.65 7.58
N ALA A 52 -4.33 -14.91 7.21
CA ALA A 52 -5.48 -15.46 6.48
C ALA A 52 -5.07 -16.05 5.12
N SER A 53 -4.17 -15.39 4.38
CA SER A 53 -3.64 -15.88 3.11
C SER A 53 -2.88 -17.19 3.27
N TYR A 54 -2.06 -17.32 4.32
CA TYR A 54 -1.35 -18.56 4.63
C TYR A 54 -2.34 -19.71 4.92
N TYR A 55 -3.34 -19.47 5.76
CA TYR A 55 -4.36 -20.48 6.06
C TYR A 55 -5.19 -20.86 4.84
N VAL A 56 -5.71 -19.88 4.07
CA VAL A 56 -6.53 -20.16 2.88
C VAL A 56 -5.71 -20.92 1.84
N SER A 57 -4.47 -20.51 1.55
CA SER A 57 -3.63 -21.22 0.57
C SER A 57 -3.35 -22.67 0.97
N THR A 58 -3.12 -22.91 2.27
CA THR A 58 -2.83 -24.26 2.79
C THR A 58 -4.08 -25.13 2.89
N CYS A 59 -5.23 -24.54 3.22
CA CYS A 59 -6.45 -25.25 3.62
C CYS A 59 -7.63 -25.12 2.65
N PHE A 60 -7.42 -24.54 1.46
CA PHE A 60 -8.45 -24.36 0.44
C PHE A 60 -9.19 -25.67 0.11
N GLY A 61 -8.43 -26.74 -0.17
CA GLY A 61 -8.99 -28.08 -0.45
C GLY A 61 -9.68 -28.76 0.75
N ARG A 62 -9.69 -28.10 1.92
CA ARG A 62 -10.29 -28.56 3.17
C ARG A 62 -11.39 -27.61 3.66
N GLY A 63 -11.87 -26.72 2.81
CA GLY A 63 -13.04 -25.87 3.07
C GLY A 63 -12.74 -24.52 3.72
N VAL A 64 -11.47 -24.17 3.98
CA VAL A 64 -11.12 -22.83 4.48
C VAL A 64 -10.92 -21.89 3.29
N THR A 65 -11.73 -20.84 3.20
CA THR A 65 -11.74 -19.90 2.06
C THR A 65 -11.85 -18.45 2.54
N TRP A 66 -11.61 -17.50 1.64
CA TRP A 66 -11.88 -16.09 1.91
C TRP A 66 -13.38 -15.86 2.11
N LYS A 67 -13.73 -15.06 3.11
CA LYS A 67 -15.13 -14.76 3.43
C LYS A 67 -15.82 -14.00 2.30
N SER A 68 -15.11 -13.03 1.72
CA SER A 68 -15.60 -12.17 0.64
C SER A 68 -15.54 -12.81 -0.75
N GLY A 69 -14.99 -14.03 -0.87
CA GLY A 69 -14.75 -14.71 -2.14
C GLY A 69 -13.26 -14.78 -2.47
N THR A 70 -12.59 -13.63 -2.55
CA THR A 70 -11.17 -13.51 -2.89
C THR A 70 -10.39 -12.61 -1.95
N SER A 71 -9.06 -12.71 -1.98
CA SER A 71 -8.19 -11.74 -1.28
C SER A 71 -8.35 -10.33 -1.85
N THR A 72 -8.55 -10.19 -3.16
CA THR A 72 -8.77 -8.89 -3.81
C THR A 72 -10.06 -8.21 -3.33
N GLU A 73 -11.16 -8.96 -3.23
CA GLU A 73 -12.42 -8.43 -2.69
C GLU A 73 -12.29 -8.08 -1.21
N THR A 74 -11.54 -8.87 -0.43
CA THR A 74 -11.23 -8.57 0.98
C THR A 74 -10.47 -7.25 1.10
N SER A 75 -9.41 -7.06 0.30
CA SER A 75 -8.69 -5.80 0.26
C SER A 75 -9.60 -4.67 -0.17
N LYS A 76 -10.36 -4.81 -1.25
CA LYS A 76 -11.29 -3.77 -1.70
C LYS A 76 -12.23 -3.31 -0.58
N GLN A 77 -12.84 -4.24 0.16
CA GLN A 77 -13.73 -3.90 1.28
C GLN A 77 -13.02 -3.08 2.38
N PHE A 78 -11.76 -3.40 2.66
CA PHE A 78 -10.95 -2.62 3.61
C PHE A 78 -10.68 -1.20 3.12
N PHE A 79 -10.30 -1.03 1.85
CA PHE A 79 -10.09 0.30 1.26
C PHE A 79 -11.41 1.10 1.25
N ASP A 80 -12.51 0.49 0.81
CA ASP A 80 -13.85 1.11 0.81
C ASP A 80 -14.26 1.55 2.25
N GLN A 81 -13.89 0.78 3.29
CA GLN A 81 -14.13 1.14 4.68
C GLN A 81 -13.30 2.35 5.13
N LEU A 82 -12.02 2.43 4.76
CA LEU A 82 -11.16 3.56 5.11
C LEU A 82 -11.59 4.84 4.37
N GLU A 83 -12.02 4.73 3.12
CA GLU A 83 -12.60 5.85 2.37
C GLU A 83 -13.89 6.34 3.03
N ALA A 84 -14.76 5.44 3.49
CA ALA A 84 -15.96 5.80 4.25
C ALA A 84 -15.67 6.48 5.60
N GLN A 85 -14.46 6.29 6.15
CA GLN A 85 -13.97 7.00 7.35
C GLN A 85 -13.34 8.37 7.02
N GLY A 86 -13.29 8.76 5.74
CA GLY A 86 -12.78 10.05 5.29
C GLY A 86 -11.28 10.04 4.91
N HIS A 87 -10.64 8.87 4.83
CA HIS A 87 -9.27 8.78 4.32
C HIS A 87 -9.25 8.87 2.79
N THR A 88 -8.27 9.58 2.22
CA THR A 88 -8.13 9.65 0.76
C THR A 88 -7.40 8.41 0.22
N PRO A 89 -7.68 8.00 -1.03
CA PRO A 89 -6.96 6.89 -1.65
C PRO A 89 -5.43 7.05 -1.62
N GLU A 90 -4.91 8.27 -1.78
CA GLU A 90 -3.48 8.55 -1.73
C GLU A 90 -2.90 8.28 -0.33
N ALA A 91 -3.61 8.68 0.73
CA ALA A 91 -3.19 8.44 2.11
C ALA A 91 -3.22 6.95 2.46
N ILE A 92 -4.26 6.22 2.02
CA ILE A 92 -4.37 4.78 2.23
C ILE A 92 -3.24 4.05 1.50
N ASN A 93 -3.01 4.38 0.23
CA ASN A 93 -1.93 3.79 -0.57
C ASN A 93 -0.56 4.09 0.04
N ALA A 94 -0.32 5.32 0.52
CA ALA A 94 0.93 5.67 1.21
C ALA A 94 1.11 4.86 2.51
N ALA A 95 0.04 4.65 3.29
CA ALA A 95 0.08 3.84 4.50
C ALA A 95 0.43 2.37 4.21
N VAL A 96 -0.18 1.79 3.17
CA VAL A 96 0.08 0.39 2.79
C VAL A 96 1.45 0.21 2.12
N ALA A 97 1.89 1.19 1.31
CA ALA A 97 3.20 1.15 0.65
C ALA A 97 4.39 1.14 1.62
N GLY A 98 4.19 1.67 2.84
CA GLY A 98 5.19 1.60 3.91
C GLY A 98 5.36 0.22 4.55
N ILE A 99 4.51 -0.76 4.22
CA ILE A 99 4.53 -2.09 4.83
C ILE A 99 5.38 -3.04 4.00
N ASN A 100 6.42 -3.59 4.61
CA ASN A 100 7.32 -4.55 3.95
C ASN A 100 6.74 -5.97 4.01
N ARG A 101 6.70 -6.64 2.86
CA ARG A 101 6.27 -8.05 2.76
C ARG A 101 7.05 -9.00 3.68
N ALA A 102 8.37 -8.83 3.82
CA ALA A 102 9.20 -9.68 4.67
C ALA A 102 8.79 -9.58 6.16
N ASP A 103 8.35 -8.41 6.60
CA ASP A 103 7.85 -8.20 7.96
C ASP A 103 6.52 -8.92 8.18
N VAL A 104 5.65 -8.93 7.16
CA VAL A 104 4.36 -9.65 7.18
C VAL A 104 4.59 -11.16 7.22
N GLU A 105 5.52 -11.68 6.43
CA GLU A 105 5.89 -13.10 6.45
C GLU A 105 6.47 -13.50 7.82
N THR A 106 7.35 -12.67 8.38
CA THR A 106 7.91 -12.85 9.73
C THR A 106 6.83 -12.80 10.81
N ALA A 107 5.88 -11.87 10.71
CA ALA A 107 4.75 -11.78 11.63
C ALA A 107 3.83 -13.01 11.52
N THR A 108 3.57 -13.49 10.31
CA THR A 108 2.78 -14.70 10.05
C THR A 108 3.43 -15.95 10.64
N ALA A 109 4.73 -16.14 10.42
CA ALA A 109 5.47 -17.25 11.01
C ALA A 109 5.46 -17.21 12.55
N ARG A 110 5.61 -16.02 13.14
CA ARG A 110 5.51 -15.82 14.58
C ARG A 110 4.13 -16.15 15.12
N HIS A 111 3.07 -15.73 14.42
CA HIS A 111 1.68 -16.03 14.77
C HIS A 111 1.44 -17.55 14.84
N LEU A 112 1.86 -18.28 13.80
CA LEU A 112 1.73 -19.74 13.75
C LEU A 112 2.51 -20.43 14.89
N SER A 113 3.73 -19.96 15.16
CA SER A 113 4.56 -20.45 16.26
C SER A 113 3.91 -20.23 17.62
N GLN A 114 3.29 -19.06 17.84
CA GLN A 114 2.54 -18.76 19.07
C GLN A 114 1.30 -19.65 19.25
N ARG A 115 0.68 -20.09 18.16
CA ARG A 115 -0.41 -21.09 18.19
C ARG A 115 0.10 -22.53 18.36
N GLY A 116 1.41 -22.75 18.44
CA GLY A 116 2.01 -24.07 18.55
C GLY A 116 1.85 -24.93 17.29
N VAL A 117 1.61 -24.29 16.14
CA VAL A 117 1.35 -24.96 14.87
C VAL A 117 2.65 -25.13 14.10
N SER A 118 3.02 -26.37 13.81
CA SER A 118 4.12 -26.66 12.88
C SER A 118 3.68 -26.38 11.44
N PRO A 119 4.51 -25.68 10.62
CA PRO A 119 4.21 -25.40 9.22
C PRO A 119 4.14 -26.67 8.34
N ASP A 120 4.66 -27.80 8.82
CA ASP A 120 4.63 -29.07 8.08
C ASP A 120 3.37 -29.91 8.37
N ASN A 121 2.59 -29.52 9.38
CA ASN A 121 1.41 -30.27 9.82
C ASN A 121 0.12 -29.62 9.28
N VAL A 122 -0.19 -29.88 8.01
CA VAL A 122 -1.41 -29.36 7.34
C VAL A 122 -2.70 -29.61 8.14
N PRO A 123 -2.96 -30.80 8.72
CA PRO A 123 -4.10 -31.00 9.61
C PRO A 123 -4.16 -30.00 10.79
N ALA A 124 -3.03 -29.78 11.49
CA ALA A 124 -2.98 -28.83 12.60
C ALA A 124 -3.17 -27.38 12.13
N ILE A 125 -2.59 -27.01 10.99
CA ILE A 125 -2.78 -25.68 10.37
C ILE A 125 -4.27 -25.44 10.07
N CYS A 126 -4.96 -26.41 9.48
CA CYS A 126 -6.37 -26.27 9.15
C CYS A 126 -7.30 -26.37 10.38
N ALA A 127 -6.85 -26.98 11.47
CA ALA A 127 -7.56 -26.89 12.74
C ALA A 127 -7.43 -25.48 13.32
N ALA A 128 -6.21 -24.96 13.41
CA ALA A 128 -5.95 -23.59 13.87
C ALA A 128 -6.70 -22.53 13.04
N ALA A 129 -6.76 -22.68 11.71
CA ALA A 129 -7.55 -21.80 10.86
C ALA A 129 -9.05 -21.75 11.25
N ARG A 130 -9.63 -22.90 11.62
CA ARG A 130 -11.02 -22.98 12.08
C ARG A 130 -11.21 -22.36 13.45
N ASP A 131 -10.23 -22.54 14.33
CA ASP A 131 -10.24 -21.90 15.65
C ASP A 131 -10.20 -20.37 15.50
N GLU A 132 -9.36 -19.82 14.63
CA GLU A 132 -9.31 -18.38 14.34
C GLU A 132 -10.67 -17.85 13.85
N ILE A 133 -11.32 -18.59 12.94
CA ILE A 133 -12.67 -18.27 12.44
C ILE A 133 -13.69 -18.29 13.57
N ALA A 134 -13.66 -19.32 14.43
CA ALA A 134 -14.59 -19.47 15.54
C ALA A 134 -14.39 -18.42 16.64
N GLU A 135 -13.13 -18.08 16.94
CA GLU A 135 -12.72 -17.04 17.88
C GLU A 135 -13.00 -15.62 17.34
N GLY A 136 -13.21 -15.48 16.03
CA GLY A 136 -13.47 -14.19 15.39
C GLY A 136 -12.28 -13.23 15.44
N THR A 137 -11.06 -13.77 15.38
CA THR A 137 -9.81 -12.99 15.38
C THR A 137 -9.69 -12.10 14.13
N GLY A 138 -8.67 -11.25 14.07
CA GLY A 138 -8.39 -10.43 12.89
C GLY A 138 -8.37 -11.24 11.59
N ALA A 139 -7.48 -12.23 11.52
CA ALA A 139 -7.40 -13.18 10.42
C ALA A 139 -8.70 -14.00 10.25
N GLY A 140 -9.29 -14.49 11.35
CA GLY A 140 -10.52 -15.27 11.35
C GLY A 140 -11.70 -14.56 10.69
N ARG A 141 -11.85 -13.24 10.90
CA ARG A 141 -12.91 -12.43 10.28
C ARG A 141 -12.79 -12.30 8.77
N LEU A 142 -11.61 -12.52 8.20
CA LEU A 142 -11.35 -12.48 6.76
C LEU A 142 -11.64 -13.84 6.09
N MET A 143 -11.80 -14.90 6.87
CA MET A 143 -11.98 -16.26 6.39
C MET A 143 -13.37 -16.81 6.71
N LYS A 144 -13.69 -17.94 6.09
CA LYS A 144 -14.82 -18.79 6.44
C LYS A 144 -14.45 -20.26 6.28
N ALA A 145 -15.13 -21.13 7.03
CA ALA A 145 -15.07 -22.57 6.88
C ALA A 145 -16.38 -23.06 6.26
N GLY A 146 -16.27 -23.87 5.21
CA GLY A 146 -17.39 -24.61 4.60
C GLY A 146 -17.56 -26.00 5.15
#